data_AF-A0A2M9Q8W2-F1
#
_entry.id   AF-A0A2M9Q8W2-F1
#
_cell.length_a   1.000
_cell.length_b   1.000
_cell.length_c   1.000
_cell.angle_alpha   90.00
_cell.angle_beta   90.00
_cell.angle_gamma   90.00
#
_symmetry.space_group_name_H-M   'P 1'
#
loop_
_entity.id
_entity.type
_entity.pdbx_description
1 polymer ?
#
loop_
_entity_poly.entity_id
_entity_poly.type
_entity_poly.pdbx_seq_one_letter_code
_entity_poly.pdbx_strand_id
1 'polypeptide(L)' 'MTRKKLCYLLTFIAYFGMPLGIPFIKSAEPYILGLPFLLFWMVLWIFLGTGLMIIVHRINPDAKEEME' A
#
# COMPACT_ATOMS: atom_id res chain seq x y z
N MET A 1 -5.67 -16.08 16.87
CA MET A 1 -6.75 -15.05 16.76
C MET A 1 -6.31 -13.77 16.01
N THR A 2 -5.16 -13.78 15.31
CA THR A 2 -4.49 -12.54 14.83
C THR A 2 -4.44 -12.38 13.29
N ARG A 3 -4.59 -13.45 12.50
CA ARG A 3 -4.47 -13.37 11.02
C ARG A 3 -5.55 -12.49 10.38
N LYS A 4 -6.80 -12.59 10.86
CA LYS A 4 -7.93 -11.78 10.36
C LYS A 4 -7.77 -10.29 10.65
N LYS A 5 -7.26 -9.93 11.84
CA LYS A 5 -7.00 -8.53 12.22
C LYS A 5 -5.95 -7.89 11.31
N LEU A 6 -4.98 -8.69 10.86
CA LEU A 6 -3.91 -8.20 10.01
C LEU A 6 -4.38 -7.93 8.58
N CYS A 7 -5.19 -8.83 7.99
CA CYS A 7 -5.88 -8.53 6.73
C CYS A 7 -6.77 -7.30 6.85
N TYR A 8 -7.51 -7.16 7.97
CA TYR A 8 -8.34 -5.99 8.21
C TYR A 8 -7.53 -4.70 8.29
N LEU A 9 -6.37 -4.74 8.96
CA LEU A 9 -5.44 -3.62 9.07
C LEU A 9 -4.83 -3.26 7.70
N LEU A 10 -4.51 -4.26 6.88
CA LEU A 10 -4.06 -4.09 5.50
C LEU A 10 -5.11 -3.39 4.64
N THR A 11 -6.36 -3.87 4.67
CA THR A 11 -7.49 -3.28 3.95
C THR A 11 -7.74 -1.85 4.42
N PHE A 12 -7.61 -1.60 5.73
CA PHE A 12 -7.76 -0.27 6.29
C PHE A 12 -6.65 0.69 5.81
N ILE A 13 -5.39 0.22 5.79
CA ILE A 13 -4.25 0.96 5.24
C ILE A 13 -4.46 1.26 3.75
N ALA A 14 -4.87 0.27 2.95
CA ALA A 14 -5.13 0.46 1.52
C ALA A 14 -6.28 1.45 1.28
N TYR A 15 -7.35 1.34 2.08
CA TYR A 15 -8.53 2.19 1.97
C TYR A 15 -8.25 3.65 2.33
N PHE A 16 -7.52 3.91 3.41
CA PHE A 16 -7.18 5.27 3.85
C PHE A 16 -6.00 5.87 3.11
N GLY A 17 -5.12 5.02 2.61
CA GLY A 17 -3.88 5.47 2.03
C GLY A 17 -4.01 6.00 0.60
N MET A 18 -4.97 5.53 -0.20
CA MET A 18 -5.30 6.17 -1.48
C MET A 18 -5.79 7.63 -1.32
N PRO A 19 -6.80 7.94 -0.49
CA PRO A 19 -7.33 9.30 -0.35
C PRO A 19 -6.38 10.27 0.37
N LEU A 20 -5.38 9.80 1.11
CA LEU A 20 -4.35 10.64 1.75
C LEU A 20 -3.54 11.48 0.75
N GLY A 21 -3.44 11.06 -0.52
CA GLY A 21 -2.75 11.83 -1.57
C GLY A 21 -3.58 12.95 -2.18
N ILE A 22 -4.91 12.91 -2.03
CA ILE A 22 -5.85 13.88 -2.63
C ILE A 22 -5.69 15.31 -2.09
N PRO A 23 -5.55 15.58 -0.77
CA PRO A 23 -5.38 16.95 -0.29
C PRO A 23 -4.08 17.60 -0.79
N PHE A 24 -3.07 16.81 -1.15
CA PHE A 24 -1.79 17.30 -1.65
C PHE A 24 -1.81 17.68 -3.14
N ILE A 25 -2.86 17.34 -3.89
CA ILE A 25 -3.05 17.78 -5.29
C ILE A 25 -3.24 19.31 -5.36
N LYS A 26 -3.75 19.92 -4.29
CA LYS A 26 -4.10 21.36 -4.26
C LYS A 26 -2.90 22.29 -4.10
N SER A 27 -1.75 21.77 -3.68
CA SER A 27 -0.52 22.55 -3.56
C SER A 27 0.33 22.28 -4.80
N ALA A 28 0.42 23.28 -5.68
CA ALA A 28 1.05 23.16 -6.98
C ALA A 28 2.57 23.28 -6.89
N GLU A 29 3.27 22.37 -6.20
CA GLU A 29 4.75 22.34 -6.17
C GLU A 29 5.46 21.17 -5.43
N PRO A 30 4.83 20.16 -4.80
CA PRO A 30 5.61 19.12 -4.16
C PRO A 30 6.21 18.19 -5.22
N TYR A 31 7.43 18.50 -5.62
CA TYR A 31 8.30 17.59 -6.35
C TYR A 31 9.08 16.76 -5.34
N ILE A 32 8.78 15.47 -5.26
CA ILE A 32 9.50 14.53 -4.40
C ILE A 32 10.43 13.74 -5.31
N LEU A 33 11.74 13.83 -5.06
CA LEU A 33 12.79 13.18 -5.88
C LEU A 33 12.78 13.61 -7.36
N GLY A 34 12.33 14.83 -7.65
CA GLY A 34 12.20 15.33 -9.03
C GLY A 34 10.95 14.84 -9.77
N LEU A 35 10.07 14.09 -9.10
CA LEU A 35 8.79 13.62 -9.64
C LEU A 35 7.63 14.42 -9.05
N PRO A 36 6.58 14.72 -9.83
CA PRO A 36 5.30 15.22 -9.31
C PRO A 36 4.81 14.34 -8.16
N PHE A 37 4.33 14.95 -7.07
CA PHE A 37 3.83 14.25 -5.88
C PHE A 37 2.90 13.10 -6.19
N LEU A 38 1.99 13.27 -7.15
CA LEU A 38 1.06 12.22 -7.55
C LEU A 38 1.77 10.97 -8.08
N LEU A 39 2.83 11.15 -8.89
CA LEU A 39 3.62 10.04 -9.42
C LEU A 39 4.41 9.35 -8.30
N PHE A 40 5.06 10.12 -7.42
CA PHE A 40 5.71 9.55 -6.24
C PHE A 40 4.72 8.76 -5.37
N TRP A 41 3.52 9.30 -5.16
CA TRP A 41 2.46 8.66 -4.38
C TRP A 41 2.01 7.35 -5.00
N MET A 42 1.78 7.32 -6.32
CA MET A 42 1.46 6.08 -7.04
C MET A 42 2.54 5.02 -6.90
N VAL A 43 3.81 5.41 -7.07
CA VAL A 43 4.96 4.49 -6.92
C VAL A 43 5.06 3.96 -5.49
N LEU A 44 4.89 4.84 -4.50
CA LEU A 44 4.87 4.46 -3.08
C LEU A 44 3.72 3.47 -2.79
N TRP A 45 2.57 3.61 -3.44
CA TRP A 45 1.46 2.65 -3.36
C TRP A 45 1.79 1.28 -3.94
N ILE A 46 2.55 1.21 -5.02
CA ILE A 46 3.00 -0.05 -5.62
C ILE A 46 3.89 -0.79 -4.62
N PHE A 47 4.89 -0.11 -4.06
CA PHE A 47 5.79 -0.70 -3.06
C PHE A 47 5.06 -1.10 -1.78
N LEU A 48 4.13 -0.27 -1.30
CA LEU A 48 3.27 -0.61 -0.16
C LEU A 48 2.44 -1.86 -0.47
N GLY A 49 1.76 -1.93 -1.63
CA GLY A 49 0.97 -3.10 -2.03
C GLY A 49 1.79 -4.39 -2.04
N THR A 50 2.99 -4.35 -2.63
CA THR A 50 3.92 -5.49 -2.63
C THR A 50 4.36 -5.85 -1.21
N GLY A 51 4.74 -4.87 -0.38
CA GLY A 51 5.14 -5.11 1.00
C GLY A 51 4.02 -5.71 1.85
N LEU A 52 2.79 -5.22 1.68
CA LEU A 52 1.58 -5.72 2.33
C LEU A 52 1.33 -7.19 1.95
N MET A 53 1.45 -7.55 0.67
CA MET A 53 1.36 -8.95 0.21
C MET A 53 2.46 -9.84 0.81
N ILE A 54 3.71 -9.37 0.83
CA ILE A 54 4.83 -10.11 1.46
C ILE A 54 4.55 -10.35 2.95
N ILE A 55 4.06 -9.33 3.67
CA ILE A 55 3.72 -9.44 5.09
C ILE A 55 2.59 -10.46 5.29
N VAL A 56 1.54 -10.42 4.46
CA VAL A 56 0.43 -11.40 4.51
C VAL A 56 0.93 -12.81 4.24
N HIS A 57 1.77 -12.98 3.23
CA HIS A 57 2.31 -14.27 2.82
C HIS A 57 3.26 -14.84 3.89
N ARG A 58 4.06 -13.99 4.54
CA ARG A 58 4.89 -14.40 5.68
C ARG A 58 4.07 -14.84 6.89
N ILE A 59 2.88 -14.26 7.08
CA ILE A 59 1.98 -14.55 8.20
C ILE A 59 1.03 -15.73 7.91
N ASN A 60 0.79 -16.02 6.62
CA ASN A 60 0.09 -17.20 6.14
C ASN A 60 1.00 -17.98 5.16
N PRO A 61 1.98 -18.75 5.68
CA PRO A 61 2.82 -19.58 4.83
C PRO A 61 2.04 -20.67 4.07
N ASP A 62 0.79 -20.96 4.45
CA ASP A 62 -0.12 -21.88 3.75
C ASP A 62 -0.63 -21.36 2.39
N ALA A 63 -0.51 -20.07 2.07
CA ALA A 63 -0.95 -19.52 0.79
C ALA A 63 0.02 -19.83 -0.38
N LYS A 64 0.92 -20.80 -0.19
CA LYS A 64 1.98 -21.17 -1.14
C LYS A 64 1.54 -22.20 -2.19
N GLU A 65 0.30 -22.70 -2.13
CA GLU A 65 -0.15 -23.84 -2.95
C GLU A 65 -1.05 -23.48 -4.14
N GLU A 66 -1.40 -22.20 -4.36
CA GLU A 66 -2.34 -21.80 -5.43
C GLU A 66 -1.69 -20.94 -6.52
N MET A 67 -0.40 -21.17 -6.79
CA MET A 67 0.29 -20.68 -7.99
C MET A 67 0.93 -21.87 -8.71
N GLU A 68 0.10 -22.84 -9.12
CA GLU A 68 0.40 -23.75 -10.23
C GLU A 68 -0.31 -23.25 -11.49
#